data_AF-A0A969FPZ0-F1
#
_entry.id   AF-A0A969FPZ0-F1
#
_cell.length_a   1.000
_cell.length_b   1.000
_cell.length_c   1.000
_cell.angle_alpha   90.00
_cell.angle_beta   90.00
_cell.angle_gamma   90.00
#
_symmetry.space_group_name_H-M   'P 1'
#
loop_
_entity.id
_entity.type
_entity.pdbx_description
1 polymer ?
#
loop_
_entity_poly.entity_id
_entity_poly.type
_entity_poly.pdbx_seq_one_letter_code
_entity_poly.pdbx_strand_id
1 'polypeptide(L)'
;MLERYGEDGLYEQGLVVRTTLDRGLQGAAERAVRFGLDLYGRRHREIPAGTPLPEGKTTESYRSPAWSGAFRVDDIVPALVHAVDRSSNSAMVRIGGSRIPIGPDAIGWTGRASLADVLRPDAIYPVRVMEVTSQGAVTRIELASDPTAEAALVAIDITTGDVRALVGGSDFDRSEFNLAVQAKRQAGSAFKPFVFAAALERGVLPTQLIYDAPTVIVEAGAPEPYQPENYERDYEGFVTLRHALEHSRNIATLRVLDAIGYDPAVDVARRLGIASDLKPYPSLSLGAFEVRLLDLVSATPRFRMRVLVTRRWSKRCGTASSRLSSAANRS
;
A
#
# COMPACT_ATOMS: atom_id res chain seq x y z
N MET A 1 -11.36 -16.84 6.33
CA MET A 1 -11.26 -18.26 5.95
C MET A 1 -11.33 -19.14 7.17
N LEU A 2 -10.44 -18.94 8.15
CA LEU A 2 -10.53 -19.55 9.48
C LEU A 2 -11.91 -19.39 10.13
N GLU A 3 -12.43 -18.17 10.19
CA GLU A 3 -13.80 -17.89 10.71
C GLU A 3 -14.92 -18.65 9.98
N ARG A 4 -14.73 -18.99 8.70
CA ARG A 4 -15.78 -19.58 7.86
C ARG A 4 -15.70 -21.11 7.77
N TYR A 5 -14.49 -21.67 7.92
CA TYR A 5 -14.23 -23.09 7.69
C TYR A 5 -13.59 -23.81 8.89
N GLY A 6 -13.21 -23.09 9.96
CA GLY A 6 -12.43 -23.63 11.08
C GLY A 6 -10.99 -23.97 10.69
N GLU A 7 -10.19 -24.41 11.68
CA GLU A 7 -8.81 -24.87 11.43
C GLU A 7 -8.78 -26.12 10.57
N ASP A 8 -9.52 -27.17 10.95
CA ASP A 8 -9.59 -28.44 10.23
C ASP A 8 -10.04 -28.24 8.77
N GLY A 9 -11.05 -27.39 8.56
CA GLY A 9 -11.55 -27.09 7.23
C GLY A 9 -10.55 -26.32 6.36
N LEU A 10 -9.74 -25.45 6.98
CA LEU A 10 -8.74 -24.66 6.27
C LEU A 10 -7.51 -25.49 5.92
N TYR A 11 -6.99 -26.26 6.88
CA TYR A 11 -5.70 -26.93 6.76
C TYR A 11 -5.79 -28.37 6.26
N GLU A 12 -6.91 -29.08 6.47
CA GLU A 12 -7.00 -30.52 6.18
C GLU A 12 -7.84 -30.85 4.93
N GLN A 13 -8.75 -29.98 4.51
CA GLN A 13 -9.73 -30.29 3.45
C GLN A 13 -9.27 -29.97 2.03
N GLY A 14 -7.99 -29.66 1.83
CA GLY A 14 -7.39 -29.47 0.51
C GLY A 14 -8.07 -28.37 -0.33
N LEU A 15 -8.48 -27.28 0.32
CA LEU A 15 -9.18 -26.18 -0.32
C LEU A 15 -8.26 -25.45 -1.31
N VAL A 16 -8.78 -25.17 -2.51
CA VAL A 16 -8.11 -24.29 -3.48
C VAL A 16 -8.79 -22.94 -3.43
N VAL A 17 -8.00 -21.93 -3.08
CA VAL A 17 -8.43 -20.54 -2.96
C VAL A 17 -8.02 -19.78 -4.21
N ARG A 18 -9.00 -19.24 -4.94
CA ARG A 18 -8.78 -18.31 -6.04
C ARG A 18 -9.21 -16.92 -5.61
N THR A 19 -8.27 -15.98 -5.69
CA THR A 19 -8.49 -14.57 -5.38
C THR A 19 -8.83 -13.79 -6.64
N THR A 20 -9.30 -12.56 -6.47
CA THR A 20 -9.55 -11.60 -7.55
C THR A 20 -8.31 -10.81 -7.98
N LEU A 21 -7.18 -11.02 -7.30
CA LEU A 21 -5.94 -10.30 -7.56
C LEU A 21 -5.46 -10.59 -8.99
N ASP A 22 -5.15 -9.53 -9.70
CA ASP A 22 -4.49 -9.62 -10.99
C ASP A 22 -2.98 -9.58 -10.75
N ARG A 23 -2.26 -10.60 -11.24
CA ARG A 23 -0.81 -10.73 -11.01
C ARG A 23 -0.02 -9.56 -11.60
N GLY A 24 -0.44 -9.01 -12.73
CA GLY A 24 0.21 -7.88 -13.38
C GLY A 24 0.04 -6.59 -12.57
N LEU A 25 -1.20 -6.30 -12.17
CA LEU A 25 -1.52 -5.13 -11.33
C LEU A 25 -0.90 -5.25 -9.94
N GLN A 26 -0.90 -6.43 -9.33
CA GLN A 26 -0.26 -6.68 -8.04
C GLN A 26 1.23 -6.34 -8.09
N GLY A 27 1.95 -6.86 -9.09
CA GLY A 27 3.38 -6.55 -9.25
C GLY A 27 3.63 -5.07 -9.56
N ALA A 28 2.72 -4.40 -10.28
CA ALA A 28 2.81 -2.95 -10.51
C ALA A 28 2.59 -2.14 -9.23
N ALA A 29 1.62 -2.54 -8.40
CA ALA A 29 1.36 -1.90 -7.12
C ALA A 29 2.54 -2.03 -6.15
N GLU A 30 3.12 -3.23 -6.03
CA GLU A 30 4.31 -3.47 -5.19
C GLU A 30 5.50 -2.60 -5.61
N ARG A 31 5.77 -2.50 -6.92
CA ARG A 31 6.81 -1.62 -7.45
C ARG A 31 6.52 -0.15 -7.16
N ALA A 32 5.29 0.30 -7.39
CA ALA A 32 4.90 1.69 -7.16
C ALA A 32 5.05 2.09 -5.69
N VAL A 33 4.66 1.22 -4.75
CA VAL A 33 4.83 1.45 -3.30
C VAL A 33 6.31 1.53 -2.94
N ARG A 34 7.13 0.56 -3.36
CA ARG A 34 8.58 0.56 -3.05
C ARG A 34 9.28 1.77 -3.66
N PHE A 35 8.97 2.13 -4.90
CA PHE A 35 9.53 3.29 -5.57
C PHE A 35 9.12 4.60 -4.88
N GLY A 36 7.85 4.74 -4.52
CA GLY A 36 7.36 5.92 -3.81
C GLY A 36 8.02 6.10 -2.44
N LEU A 37 8.21 4.99 -1.71
CA LEU A 37 8.96 4.97 -0.46
C LEU A 37 10.44 5.33 -0.68
N ASP A 38 11.10 4.80 -1.71
CA ASP A 38 12.47 5.20 -2.05
C ASP A 38 12.56 6.72 -2.26
N LEU A 39 11.65 7.29 -3.04
CA LEU A 39 11.63 8.74 -3.25
C LEU A 39 11.40 9.53 -1.96
N TYR A 40 10.54 9.02 -1.06
CA TYR A 40 10.30 9.62 0.25
C TYR A 40 11.56 9.60 1.12
N GLY A 41 12.19 8.44 1.28
CA GLY A 41 13.38 8.29 2.13
C GLY A 41 14.56 9.11 1.62
N ARG A 42 14.73 9.20 0.29
CA ARG A 42 15.75 10.07 -0.32
C ARG A 42 15.56 11.54 0.04
N ARG A 43 14.32 12.06 0.01
CA ARG A 43 14.03 13.45 0.41
C ARG A 43 14.35 13.73 1.88
N HIS A 44 14.23 12.71 2.73
CA HIS A 44 14.51 12.80 4.17
C HIS A 44 15.94 12.37 4.55
N ARG A 45 16.78 12.03 3.56
CA ARG A 45 18.14 11.50 3.76
C ARG A 45 18.20 10.25 4.66
N GLU A 46 17.21 9.37 4.53
CA GLU A 46 17.16 8.08 5.24
C GLU A 46 18.03 7.04 4.53
N ILE A 47 19.33 7.04 4.85
CA ILE A 47 20.33 6.14 4.26
C ILE A 47 20.21 4.75 4.90
N PRO A 48 20.08 3.66 4.13
CA PRO A 48 19.97 2.31 4.69
C PRO A 48 21.26 1.89 5.41
N ALA A 49 21.12 1.21 6.55
CA ALA A 49 22.26 0.71 7.31
C ALA A 49 22.92 -0.54 6.68
N GLY A 50 22.20 -1.23 5.78
CA GLY A 50 22.56 -2.52 5.23
C GLY A 50 22.17 -3.67 6.16
N THR A 51 21.66 -4.75 5.58
CA THR A 51 21.24 -5.95 6.30
C THR A 51 22.34 -7.00 6.22
N PRO A 52 22.76 -7.63 7.32
CA PRO A 52 23.74 -8.70 7.27
C PRO A 52 23.22 -9.89 6.46
N LEU A 53 24.14 -10.70 5.92
CA LEU A 53 23.78 -11.97 5.30
C LEU A 53 23.04 -12.88 6.31
N PRO A 54 22.02 -13.64 5.87
CA PRO A 54 21.36 -14.63 6.71
C PRO A 54 22.36 -15.68 7.24
N GLU A 55 22.06 -16.27 8.39
CA GLU A 55 22.92 -17.29 9.01
C GLU A 55 23.22 -18.45 8.05
N GLY A 56 24.49 -18.88 8.03
CA GLY A 56 24.96 -19.95 7.14
C GLY A 56 25.04 -19.57 5.65
N LYS A 57 24.71 -18.32 5.27
CA LYS A 57 24.92 -17.82 3.90
C LYS A 57 26.25 -17.10 3.77
N THR A 58 26.81 -17.22 2.59
CA THR A 58 28.03 -16.54 2.14
C THR A 58 27.68 -15.65 0.96
N THR A 59 28.63 -14.78 0.58
CA THR A 59 28.45 -13.93 -0.60
C THR A 59 28.21 -14.69 -1.89
N GLU A 60 28.69 -15.94 -2.00
CA GLU A 60 28.48 -16.79 -3.17
C GLU A 60 27.20 -17.62 -3.09
N SER A 61 26.73 -17.98 -1.88
CA SER A 61 25.56 -18.86 -1.69
C SER A 61 24.25 -18.11 -1.48
N TYR A 62 24.29 -16.84 -1.07
CA TYR A 62 23.09 -16.02 -0.89
C TYR A 62 22.33 -15.83 -2.21
N ARG A 63 21.01 -16.03 -2.18
CA ARG A 63 20.08 -15.79 -3.28
C ARG A 63 18.85 -15.09 -2.71
N SER A 64 18.46 -13.98 -3.31
CA SER A 64 17.19 -13.33 -2.99
C SER A 64 16.07 -13.85 -3.89
N PRO A 65 14.86 -14.10 -3.35
CA PRO A 65 13.66 -14.34 -4.17
C PRO A 65 13.39 -13.22 -5.18
N ALA A 66 13.76 -11.98 -4.85
CA ALA A 66 13.61 -10.81 -5.73
C ALA A 66 14.52 -10.84 -6.97
N TRP A 67 15.44 -11.81 -7.07
CA TRP A 67 16.29 -11.99 -8.25
C TRP A 67 15.68 -12.93 -9.31
N SER A 68 14.42 -13.35 -9.12
CA SER A 68 13.72 -14.17 -10.11
C SER A 68 13.16 -13.30 -11.24
N GLY A 69 13.50 -13.61 -12.49
CA GLY A 69 12.94 -12.96 -13.68
C GLY A 69 13.84 -11.85 -14.25
N ALA A 70 13.30 -11.11 -15.23
CA ALA A 70 13.99 -9.99 -15.86
C ALA A 70 13.76 -8.71 -15.06
N PHE A 71 14.84 -7.98 -14.77
CA PHE A 71 14.78 -6.69 -14.08
C PHE A 71 14.28 -5.58 -15.01
N ARG A 72 13.72 -4.53 -14.41
CA ARG A 72 13.25 -3.32 -15.09
C ARG A 72 13.91 -2.10 -14.45
N VAL A 73 14.00 -1.03 -15.24
CA VAL A 73 14.35 0.29 -14.70
C VAL A 73 13.36 0.67 -13.59
N ASP A 74 13.89 1.29 -12.54
CA ASP A 74 13.21 1.66 -11.29
C ASP A 74 12.80 0.50 -10.37
N ASP A 75 13.13 -0.75 -10.70
CA ASP A 75 12.97 -1.84 -9.73
C ASP A 75 13.85 -1.58 -8.50
N ILE A 76 13.24 -1.63 -7.31
CA ILE A 76 13.94 -1.64 -6.02
C ILE A 76 14.16 -3.10 -5.62
N VAL A 77 15.42 -3.53 -5.61
CA VAL A 77 15.82 -4.92 -5.34
C VAL A 77 16.98 -4.97 -4.35
N PRO A 78 17.12 -6.06 -3.58
CA PRO A 78 18.29 -6.25 -2.74
C PRO A 78 19.54 -6.51 -3.61
N ALA A 79 20.63 -5.82 -3.31
CA ALA A 79 21.96 -6.09 -3.86
C ALA A 79 22.92 -6.46 -2.73
N LEU A 80 23.72 -7.48 -2.98
CA LEU A 80 24.77 -7.89 -2.05
C LEU A 80 26.06 -7.13 -2.37
N VAL A 81 26.63 -6.41 -1.40
CA VAL A 81 27.94 -5.78 -1.53
C VAL A 81 29.01 -6.85 -1.28
N HIS A 82 29.83 -7.13 -2.29
CA HIS A 82 30.89 -8.14 -2.18
C HIS A 82 32.19 -7.53 -1.64
N ALA A 83 32.55 -6.34 -2.11
CA ALA A 83 33.76 -5.65 -1.69
C ALA A 83 33.57 -4.13 -1.85
N VAL A 84 34.25 -3.37 -0.99
CA VAL A 84 34.36 -1.91 -1.06
C VAL A 84 35.83 -1.55 -0.98
N ASP A 85 36.35 -0.90 -2.01
CA ASP A 85 37.72 -0.41 -2.08
C ASP A 85 37.77 1.07 -1.73
N ARG A 86 38.39 1.38 -0.59
CA ARG A 86 38.57 2.75 -0.08
C ARG A 86 39.50 3.59 -0.96
N SER A 87 40.49 2.96 -1.60
CA SER A 87 41.52 3.67 -2.34
C SER A 87 41.01 4.19 -3.68
N SER A 88 40.27 3.36 -4.41
CA SER A 88 39.64 3.70 -5.68
C SER A 88 38.23 4.29 -5.54
N ASN A 89 37.69 4.35 -4.31
CA ASN A 89 36.31 4.74 -4.01
C ASN A 89 35.29 4.00 -4.90
N SER A 90 35.45 2.68 -4.99
CA SER A 90 34.62 1.80 -5.80
C SER A 90 34.10 0.62 -4.98
N ALA A 91 33.00 0.01 -5.40
CA ALA A 91 32.49 -1.21 -4.80
C ALA A 91 32.02 -2.20 -5.87
N MET A 92 32.02 -3.48 -5.53
CA MET A 92 31.47 -4.53 -6.38
C MET A 92 30.20 -5.07 -5.73
N VAL A 93 29.08 -4.96 -6.43
CA VAL A 93 27.79 -5.46 -5.93
C VAL A 93 27.28 -6.61 -6.81
N ARG A 94 26.45 -7.48 -6.23
CA ARG A 94 25.88 -8.62 -6.92
C ARG A 94 24.35 -8.59 -6.85
N ILE A 95 23.73 -8.73 -8.02
CA ILE A 95 22.29 -8.83 -8.20
C ILE A 95 22.02 -10.02 -9.13
N GLY A 96 21.39 -11.07 -8.61
CA GLY A 96 21.24 -12.33 -9.33
C GLY A 96 22.60 -12.90 -9.74
N GLY A 97 22.77 -13.13 -11.04
CA GLY A 97 24.02 -13.57 -11.66
C GLY A 97 24.98 -12.45 -12.06
N SER A 98 24.54 -11.18 -12.00
CA SER A 98 25.35 -10.04 -12.43
C SER A 98 26.22 -9.49 -11.29
N ARG A 99 27.49 -9.20 -11.61
CA ARG A 99 28.40 -8.42 -10.77
C ARG A 99 28.58 -7.04 -11.38
N ILE A 100 28.28 -6.00 -10.62
CA ILE A 100 28.18 -4.63 -11.10
C ILE A 100 29.17 -3.77 -10.31
N PRO A 101 30.17 -3.17 -10.96
CA PRO A 101 31.01 -2.17 -10.31
C PRO A 101 30.19 -0.89 -10.11
N ILE A 102 30.30 -0.28 -8.94
CA ILE A 102 29.66 1.00 -8.63
C ILE A 102 30.69 2.02 -8.13
N GLY A 103 30.46 3.28 -8.48
CA GLY A 103 31.23 4.43 -8.03
C GLY A 103 30.41 5.35 -7.12
N PRO A 104 30.97 6.53 -6.78
CA PRO A 104 30.33 7.49 -5.86
C PRO A 104 29.01 8.05 -6.38
N ASP A 105 28.80 8.05 -7.70
CA ASP A 105 27.54 8.44 -8.32
C ASP A 105 26.36 7.58 -7.86
N ALA A 106 26.59 6.29 -7.57
CA ALA A 106 25.57 5.38 -7.06
C ALA A 106 25.00 5.79 -5.69
N ILE A 107 25.73 6.60 -4.91
CA ILE A 107 25.30 7.10 -3.59
C ILE A 107 25.10 8.62 -3.57
N GLY A 108 25.09 9.30 -4.72
CA GLY A 108 25.14 10.77 -4.78
C GLY A 108 24.04 11.47 -3.98
N TRP A 109 22.84 10.90 -3.92
CA TRP A 109 21.72 11.46 -3.15
C TRP A 109 21.94 11.49 -1.63
N THR A 110 22.84 10.64 -1.12
CA THR A 110 23.14 10.53 0.32
C THR A 110 23.93 11.74 0.85
N GLY A 111 24.55 12.51 -0.03
CA GLY A 111 25.49 13.58 0.33
C GLY A 111 26.83 13.08 0.89
N ARG A 112 27.12 11.78 0.83
CA ARG A 112 28.39 11.19 1.27
C ARG A 112 29.37 11.09 0.10
N ALA A 113 30.64 11.34 0.38
CA ALA A 113 31.70 11.34 -0.63
C ALA A 113 32.31 9.93 -0.87
N SER A 114 32.35 9.09 0.17
CA SER A 114 32.94 7.75 0.08
C SER A 114 31.87 6.65 0.15
N LEU A 115 32.01 5.64 -0.73
CA LEU A 115 31.23 4.41 -0.64
C LEU A 115 31.46 3.68 0.67
N ALA A 116 32.67 3.75 1.24
CA ALA A 116 33.00 3.06 2.49
C ALA A 116 32.36 3.70 3.73
N ASP A 117 31.84 4.92 3.63
CA ASP A 117 31.08 5.58 4.70
C ASP A 117 29.62 5.08 4.74
N VAL A 118 29.15 4.44 3.67
CA VAL A 118 27.75 4.04 3.47
C VAL A 118 27.59 2.53 3.39
N LEU A 119 28.46 1.88 2.61
CA LEU A 119 28.40 0.46 2.30
C LEU A 119 29.42 -0.33 3.11
N ARG A 120 28.99 -1.51 3.54
CA ARG A 120 29.83 -2.51 4.18
C ARG A 120 29.95 -3.73 3.27
N PRO A 121 31.13 -4.36 3.17
CA PRO A 121 31.23 -5.66 2.52
C PRO A 121 30.36 -6.69 3.24
N ASP A 122 29.95 -7.72 2.51
CA ASP A 122 29.15 -8.85 3.00
C ASP A 122 27.78 -8.46 3.58
N ALA A 123 27.23 -7.34 3.13
CA ALA A 123 25.92 -6.85 3.53
C ALA A 123 25.01 -6.60 2.32
N ILE A 124 23.71 -6.69 2.55
CA ILE A 124 22.64 -6.53 1.56
C ILE A 124 22.08 -5.12 1.70
N TYR A 125 22.00 -4.40 0.59
CA TYR A 125 21.41 -3.05 0.53
C TYR A 125 20.29 -3.03 -0.51
N PRO A 126 19.20 -2.27 -0.29
CA PRO A 126 18.24 -2.01 -1.35
C PRO A 126 18.89 -1.10 -2.39
N VAL A 127 18.71 -1.44 -3.66
CA VAL A 127 19.21 -0.64 -4.77
C VAL A 127 18.11 -0.44 -5.81
N ARG A 128 18.15 0.72 -6.45
CA ARG A 128 17.32 1.04 -7.61
C ARG A 128 18.07 0.68 -8.88
N VAL A 129 17.42 -0.11 -9.74
CA VAL A 129 17.92 -0.43 -11.07
C VAL A 129 17.79 0.81 -11.96
N MET A 130 18.90 1.29 -12.50
CA MET A 130 18.93 2.46 -13.38
C MET A 130 18.97 2.08 -14.86
N GLU A 131 19.66 0.98 -15.18
CA GLU A 131 19.80 0.50 -16.55
C GLU A 131 19.81 -1.04 -16.59
N VAL A 132 19.20 -1.58 -17.64
CA VAL A 132 19.15 -3.01 -17.94
C VAL A 132 19.48 -3.27 -19.42
N THR A 133 20.06 -4.43 -19.72
CA THR A 133 20.26 -4.88 -21.10
C THR A 133 18.94 -5.31 -21.74
N SER A 134 18.95 -5.54 -23.07
CA SER A 134 17.80 -6.12 -23.79
C SER A 134 17.39 -7.50 -23.29
N GLN A 135 18.30 -8.25 -22.66
CA GLN A 135 17.99 -9.53 -22.01
C GLN A 135 17.57 -9.39 -20.52
N GLY A 136 17.46 -8.16 -20.01
CA GLY A 136 17.02 -7.87 -18.64
C GLY A 136 18.09 -8.02 -17.57
N ALA A 137 19.38 -8.02 -17.94
CA ALA A 137 20.48 -8.02 -16.97
C ALA A 137 20.79 -6.58 -16.51
N VAL A 138 20.97 -6.37 -15.21
CA VAL A 138 21.26 -5.04 -14.65
C VAL A 138 22.69 -4.62 -14.97
N THR A 139 22.86 -3.39 -15.46
CA THR A 139 24.17 -2.80 -15.81
C THR A 139 24.52 -1.60 -14.94
N ARG A 140 23.53 -0.84 -14.47
CA ARG A 140 23.72 0.34 -13.62
C ARG A 140 22.69 0.35 -12.51
N ILE A 141 23.13 0.75 -11.32
CA ILE A 141 22.28 0.90 -10.13
C ILE A 141 22.61 2.17 -9.37
N GLU A 142 21.69 2.54 -8.48
CA GLU A 142 21.91 3.48 -7.39
C GLU A 142 21.49 2.84 -6.08
N LEU A 143 22.09 3.25 -4.96
CA LEU A 143 21.59 2.93 -3.64
C LEU A 143 20.16 3.47 -3.49
N ALA A 144 19.22 2.63 -3.07
CA ALA A 144 17.89 3.06 -2.68
C ALA A 144 17.87 3.41 -1.18
N SER A 145 16.90 4.21 -0.76
CA SER A 145 16.61 4.42 0.65
C SER A 145 15.82 3.24 1.23
N ASP A 146 15.82 3.12 2.56
CA ASP A 146 14.95 2.20 3.30
C ASP A 146 14.26 3.01 4.41
N PRO A 147 13.21 3.76 4.07
CA PRO A 147 12.59 4.64 5.04
C PRO A 147 11.82 3.85 6.10
N THR A 148 11.74 4.45 7.28
CA THR A 148 10.85 3.97 8.36
C THR A 148 9.38 4.22 8.05
N ALA A 149 9.09 5.14 7.13
CA ALA A 149 7.74 5.38 6.63
C ALA A 149 7.20 4.15 5.90
N GLU A 150 5.91 3.93 6.05
CA GLU A 150 5.19 2.84 5.41
C GLU A 150 4.15 3.38 4.41
N ALA A 151 3.77 2.56 3.44
CA ALA A 151 2.76 2.90 2.46
C ALA A 151 1.91 1.69 2.08
N ALA A 152 0.68 1.97 1.67
CA ALA A 152 -0.29 0.97 1.25
C ALA A 152 -0.96 1.39 -0.06
N LEU A 153 -1.39 0.41 -0.84
CA LEU A 153 -2.06 0.63 -2.11
C LEU A 153 -3.17 -0.40 -2.29
N VAL A 154 -4.35 0.09 -2.67
CA VAL A 154 -5.49 -0.76 -3.06
C VAL A 154 -5.95 -0.33 -4.44
N ALA A 155 -6.07 -1.29 -5.36
CA ALA A 155 -6.70 -1.09 -6.65
C ALA A 155 -7.94 -1.97 -6.74
N ILE A 156 -9.07 -1.37 -7.12
CA ILE A 156 -10.34 -2.07 -7.29
C ILE A 156 -10.87 -1.93 -8.71
N ASP A 157 -11.65 -2.92 -9.13
CA ASP A 157 -12.49 -2.82 -10.32
C ASP A 157 -13.84 -2.20 -9.93
N ILE A 158 -14.12 -1.00 -10.44
CA ILE A 158 -15.32 -0.22 -10.08
C ILE A 158 -16.63 -0.87 -10.55
N THR A 159 -16.59 -1.77 -11.53
CA THR A 159 -17.79 -2.41 -12.08
C THR A 159 -18.20 -3.58 -11.20
N THR A 160 -17.22 -4.38 -10.77
CA THR A 160 -17.42 -5.63 -10.02
C THR A 160 -17.28 -5.48 -8.52
N GLY A 161 -16.56 -4.44 -8.07
CA GLY A 161 -16.14 -4.24 -6.69
C GLY A 161 -14.93 -5.10 -6.27
N ASP A 162 -14.34 -5.85 -7.21
CA ASP A 162 -13.27 -6.80 -6.92
C ASP A 162 -11.93 -6.09 -6.67
N VAL A 163 -11.20 -6.53 -5.64
CA VAL A 163 -9.83 -6.06 -5.38
C VAL A 163 -8.89 -6.70 -6.38
N ARG A 164 -8.20 -5.87 -7.17
CA ARG A 164 -7.27 -6.30 -8.23
C ARG A 164 -5.80 -6.24 -7.81
N ALA A 165 -5.46 -5.31 -6.93
CA ALA A 165 -4.15 -5.26 -6.29
C ALA A 165 -4.29 -4.78 -4.84
N LEU A 166 -3.47 -5.32 -3.95
CA LEU A 166 -3.45 -4.96 -2.54
C LEU A 166 -2.03 -5.06 -1.99
N VAL A 167 -1.50 -3.94 -1.52
CA VAL A 167 -0.20 -3.83 -0.86
C VAL A 167 -0.44 -3.23 0.52
N GLY A 168 -0.07 -3.98 1.56
CA GLY A 168 -0.33 -3.62 2.96
C GLY A 168 0.83 -2.94 3.68
N GLY A 169 1.97 -2.75 3.03
CA GLY A 169 3.20 -2.23 3.64
C GLY A 169 4.36 -2.32 2.66
N SER A 170 5.55 -1.86 3.08
CA SER A 170 6.77 -1.89 2.26
C SER A 170 7.34 -3.29 2.08
N ASP A 171 7.30 -4.10 3.14
CA ASP A 171 7.90 -5.42 3.24
C ASP A 171 7.12 -6.31 4.22
N PHE A 172 6.60 -7.41 3.69
CA PHE A 172 5.80 -8.38 4.44
C PHE A 172 6.65 -9.17 5.45
N ASP A 173 7.91 -9.48 5.11
CA ASP A 173 8.81 -10.23 5.99
C ASP A 173 9.23 -9.38 7.21
N ARG A 174 9.20 -8.05 7.05
CA ARG A 174 9.40 -7.09 8.15
C ARG A 174 8.15 -6.91 9.00
N SER A 175 6.97 -6.88 8.38
CA SER A 175 5.70 -6.69 9.07
C SER A 175 4.55 -7.34 8.30
N GLU A 176 3.91 -8.32 8.92
CA GLU A 176 2.68 -8.95 8.40
C GLU A 176 1.44 -8.07 8.59
N PHE A 177 1.55 -6.95 9.32
CA PHE A 177 0.45 -6.01 9.53
C PHE A 177 0.09 -5.30 8.23
N ASN A 178 -1.18 -5.42 7.82
CA ASN A 178 -1.67 -4.93 6.55
C ASN A 178 -2.37 -3.57 6.71
N LEU A 179 -1.64 -2.50 6.43
CA LEU A 179 -2.11 -1.12 6.50
C LEU A 179 -3.32 -0.83 5.61
N ALA A 180 -3.49 -1.56 4.50
CA ALA A 180 -4.61 -1.35 3.60
C ALA A 180 -5.96 -1.73 4.24
N VAL A 181 -5.97 -2.74 5.11
CA VAL A 181 -7.21 -3.34 5.64
C VAL A 181 -7.35 -3.29 7.16
N GLN A 182 -6.25 -3.08 7.89
CA GLN A 182 -6.23 -3.07 9.35
C GLN A 182 -5.98 -1.68 9.93
N ALA A 183 -5.10 -0.89 9.31
CA ALA A 183 -4.78 0.43 9.82
C ALA A 183 -5.95 1.39 9.63
N LYS A 184 -6.24 2.16 10.67
CA LYS A 184 -7.11 3.32 10.59
C LYS A 184 -6.22 4.57 10.60
N ARG A 185 -6.47 5.49 9.69
CA ARG A 185 -5.76 6.77 9.56
C ARG A 185 -6.75 7.88 9.26
N GLN A 186 -6.47 9.08 9.72
CA GLN A 186 -7.28 10.25 9.37
C GLN A 186 -7.37 10.37 7.84
N ALA A 187 -8.59 10.46 7.32
CA ALA A 187 -8.82 10.54 5.88
C ALA A 187 -8.35 11.88 5.28
N GLY A 188 -8.34 12.94 6.10
CA GLY A 188 -8.05 14.28 5.65
C GLY A 188 -9.00 14.73 4.52
N SER A 189 -8.48 15.52 3.60
CA SER A 189 -9.23 15.99 2.43
C SER A 189 -9.81 14.88 1.54
N ALA A 190 -9.32 13.64 1.63
CA ALA A 190 -9.89 12.53 0.89
C ALA A 190 -11.32 12.16 1.34
N PHE A 191 -11.77 12.68 2.50
CA PHE A 191 -13.16 12.54 2.96
C PHE A 191 -14.13 13.54 2.35
N LYS A 192 -13.65 14.66 1.81
CA LYS A 192 -14.50 15.73 1.26
C LYS A 192 -15.53 15.22 0.25
N PRO A 193 -15.21 14.30 -0.70
CA PRO A 193 -16.21 13.77 -1.61
C PRO A 193 -17.51 13.27 -0.96
N PHE A 194 -17.48 12.72 0.26
CA PHE A 194 -18.68 12.29 0.99
C PHE A 194 -19.54 13.48 1.46
N VAL A 195 -18.90 14.55 1.94
CA VAL A 195 -19.57 15.80 2.34
C VAL A 195 -20.24 16.45 1.13
N PHE A 196 -19.51 16.55 0.02
CA PHE A 196 -20.04 17.15 -1.21
C PHE A 196 -21.13 16.29 -1.85
N ALA A 197 -21.01 14.95 -1.81
CA ALA A 197 -22.08 14.05 -2.25
C ALA A 197 -23.35 14.23 -1.42
N ALA A 198 -23.23 14.32 -0.09
CA ALA A 198 -24.37 14.63 0.79
C ALA A 198 -24.99 16.00 0.47
N ALA A 199 -24.17 17.01 0.15
CA ALA A 199 -24.66 18.32 -0.26
C ALA A 199 -25.48 18.28 -1.55
N LEU A 200 -24.99 17.54 -2.57
CA LEU A 200 -25.70 17.33 -3.83
C LEU A 200 -27.04 16.63 -3.61
N GLU A 201 -27.08 15.59 -2.76
CA GLU A 201 -28.32 14.87 -2.41
C GLU A 201 -29.33 15.76 -1.67
N ARG A 202 -28.85 16.78 -0.97
CA ARG A 202 -29.66 17.81 -0.30
C ARG A 202 -30.04 18.98 -1.21
N GLY A 203 -29.69 18.92 -2.50
CA GLY A 203 -30.08 19.92 -3.51
C GLY A 203 -29.13 21.10 -3.64
N VAL A 204 -27.96 21.08 -2.99
CA VAL A 204 -26.93 22.11 -3.18
C VAL A 204 -26.37 21.97 -4.59
N LEU A 205 -26.37 23.05 -5.37
CA LEU A 205 -25.93 22.99 -6.77
C LEU A 205 -24.40 23.14 -6.87
N PRO A 206 -23.73 22.50 -7.84
CA PRO A 206 -22.30 22.69 -8.09
C PRO A 206 -21.88 24.14 -8.33
N THR A 207 -22.79 24.99 -8.81
CA THR A 207 -22.60 26.42 -9.08
C THR A 207 -22.97 27.32 -7.92
N GLN A 208 -23.51 26.77 -6.83
CA GLN A 208 -23.90 27.54 -5.66
C GLN A 208 -22.67 28.16 -5.00
N LEU A 209 -22.77 29.44 -4.64
CA LEU A 209 -21.70 30.19 -4.01
C LEU A 209 -21.61 29.87 -2.52
N ILE A 210 -20.38 29.70 -2.04
CA ILE A 210 -20.01 29.44 -0.65
C ILE A 210 -18.96 30.49 -0.28
N TYR A 211 -19.10 31.06 0.91
CA TYR A 211 -18.20 32.11 1.36
C TYR A 211 -16.98 31.54 2.10
N ASP A 212 -15.84 31.46 1.42
CA ASP A 212 -14.54 31.06 1.94
C ASP A 212 -13.86 32.22 2.67
N ALA A 213 -14.17 32.36 3.97
CA ALA A 213 -13.62 33.37 4.87
C ALA A 213 -13.50 32.80 6.30
N PRO A 214 -12.63 33.35 7.17
CA PRO A 214 -12.46 32.85 8.54
C PRO A 214 -13.80 32.54 9.23
N THR A 215 -13.92 31.34 9.78
CA THR A 215 -15.18 30.80 10.30
C THR A 215 -14.94 30.18 11.66
N VAL A 216 -15.88 30.43 12.58
CA VAL A 216 -15.89 29.88 13.93
C VAL A 216 -17.20 29.13 14.10
N ILE A 217 -17.13 27.88 14.54
CA ILE A 217 -18.29 27.07 14.91
C ILE A 217 -18.31 26.92 16.42
N VAL A 218 -19.43 27.29 17.05
CA VAL A 218 -19.64 27.18 18.49
C VAL A 218 -20.70 26.12 18.73
N GLU A 219 -20.27 24.94 19.21
CA GLU A 219 -21.19 23.86 19.58
C GLU A 219 -21.54 23.95 21.06
N ALA A 220 -22.81 23.75 21.40
CA ALA A 220 -23.26 23.74 22.78
C ALA A 220 -22.61 22.59 23.56
N GLY A 221 -21.87 22.93 24.63
CA GLY A 221 -21.14 21.95 25.45
C GLY A 221 -19.73 21.61 24.95
N ALA A 222 -19.27 22.20 23.83
CA ALA A 222 -17.87 22.13 23.45
C ALA A 222 -17.01 23.02 24.39
N PRO A 223 -15.81 22.56 24.79
CA PRO A 223 -14.95 23.32 25.70
C PRO A 223 -14.40 24.60 25.06
N GLU A 224 -14.18 24.57 23.75
CA GLU A 224 -13.61 25.67 22.96
C GLU A 224 -14.33 25.76 21.60
N PRO A 225 -14.43 26.96 21.00
CA PRO A 225 -14.96 27.11 19.65
C PRO A 225 -14.05 26.43 18.62
N TYR A 226 -14.65 25.82 17.60
CA TYR A 226 -13.92 25.19 16.50
C TYR A 226 -13.63 26.22 15.40
N GLN A 227 -12.36 26.54 15.21
CA GLN A 227 -11.88 27.53 14.23
C GLN A 227 -10.77 26.93 13.36
N PRO A 228 -11.12 26.16 12.31
CA PRO A 228 -10.13 25.63 11.39
C PRO A 228 -9.62 26.70 10.41
N GLU A 229 -8.56 26.37 9.69
CA GLU A 229 -7.97 27.21 8.64
C GLU A 229 -7.87 26.44 7.31
N ASN A 230 -7.79 27.17 6.21
CA ASN A 230 -7.38 26.59 4.92
C ASN A 230 -5.89 26.22 4.98
N TYR A 231 -5.50 25.16 4.27
CA TYR A 231 -4.12 24.69 4.25
C TYR A 231 -3.14 25.78 3.78
N GLU A 232 -3.54 26.56 2.77
CA GLU A 232 -2.75 27.68 2.21
C GLU A 232 -2.84 28.97 3.04
N ARG A 233 -3.67 28.99 4.08
CA ARG A 233 -3.92 30.15 4.97
C ARG A 233 -4.39 31.41 4.24
N ASP A 234 -5.04 31.25 3.10
CA ASP A 234 -5.69 32.31 2.35
C ASP A 234 -7.22 32.08 2.29
N TYR A 235 -7.93 33.07 1.73
CA TYR A 235 -9.39 33.12 1.65
C TYR A 235 -9.80 33.74 0.33
N GLU A 236 -10.64 33.03 -0.42
CA GLU A 236 -11.03 33.44 -1.77
C GLU A 236 -12.37 34.18 -1.82
N GLY A 237 -13.04 34.35 -0.69
CA GLY A 237 -14.37 34.95 -0.66
C GLY A 237 -15.41 34.02 -1.28
N PHE A 238 -16.21 34.49 -2.24
CA PHE A 238 -17.25 33.64 -2.84
C PHE A 238 -16.66 32.69 -3.88
N VAL A 239 -16.71 31.39 -3.56
CA VAL A 239 -16.31 30.30 -4.46
C VAL A 239 -17.51 29.41 -4.75
N THR A 240 -17.51 28.71 -5.89
CA THR A 240 -18.57 27.71 -6.16
C THR A 240 -18.34 26.42 -5.37
N LEU A 241 -19.40 25.63 -5.14
CA LEU A 241 -19.29 24.27 -4.59
C LEU A 241 -18.26 23.42 -5.37
N ARG A 242 -18.29 23.49 -6.70
CA ARG A 242 -17.30 22.80 -7.54
C ARG A 242 -15.86 23.25 -7.22
N HIS A 243 -15.63 24.56 -7.21
CA HIS A 243 -14.31 25.14 -6.93
C HIS A 243 -13.79 24.75 -5.55
N ALA A 244 -14.67 24.75 -4.55
CA ALA A 244 -14.33 24.35 -3.19
C ALA A 244 -13.82 22.90 -3.09
N LEU A 245 -14.40 21.97 -3.86
CA LEU A 245 -13.93 20.59 -3.92
C LEU A 245 -12.62 20.48 -4.71
N GLU A 246 -12.54 21.12 -5.89
CA GLU A 246 -11.37 21.09 -6.77
C GLU A 246 -10.10 21.60 -6.08
N HIS A 247 -10.22 22.72 -5.35
CA HIS A 247 -9.10 23.34 -4.61
C HIS A 247 -9.06 22.90 -3.15
N SER A 248 -9.88 21.93 -2.75
CA SER A 248 -9.91 21.38 -1.40
C SER A 248 -10.02 22.46 -0.31
N ARG A 249 -10.88 23.47 -0.48
CA ARG A 249 -11.04 24.56 0.49
C ARG A 249 -11.69 24.05 1.78
N ASN A 250 -10.95 24.07 2.89
CA ASN A 250 -11.40 23.53 4.19
C ASN A 250 -12.61 24.28 4.71
N ILE A 251 -12.56 25.61 4.69
CA ILE A 251 -13.62 26.46 5.21
C ILE A 251 -14.89 26.34 4.39
N ALA A 252 -14.79 26.36 3.06
CA ALA A 252 -15.95 26.15 2.21
C ALA A 252 -16.59 24.77 2.45
N THR A 253 -15.77 23.72 2.64
CA THR A 253 -16.27 22.38 2.98
C THR A 253 -16.99 22.37 4.34
N LEU A 254 -16.43 23.03 5.34
CA LEU A 254 -17.05 23.17 6.66
C LEU A 254 -18.41 23.86 6.57
N ARG A 255 -18.50 24.97 5.83
CA ARG A 255 -19.76 25.70 5.66
C ARG A 255 -20.81 24.89 4.91
N VAL A 256 -20.40 24.10 3.93
CA VAL A 256 -21.30 23.16 3.24
C VAL A 256 -21.84 22.13 4.22
N LEU A 257 -20.96 21.51 5.02
CA LEU A 257 -21.35 20.53 6.02
C LEU A 257 -22.29 21.14 7.07
N ASP A 258 -22.02 22.36 7.53
CA ASP A 258 -22.85 23.10 8.47
C ASP A 258 -24.23 23.43 7.91
N ALA A 259 -24.30 23.87 6.65
CA ALA A 259 -25.55 24.21 5.99
C ALA A 259 -26.48 23.00 5.77
N ILE A 260 -25.91 21.80 5.54
CA ILE A 260 -26.71 20.59 5.29
C ILE A 260 -26.95 19.75 6.56
N GLY A 261 -26.28 20.08 7.66
CA GLY A 261 -26.19 19.28 8.87
C GLY A 261 -25.10 18.19 8.79
N TYR A 262 -24.70 17.65 9.94
CA TYR A 262 -23.54 16.75 10.03
C TYR A 262 -23.88 15.29 9.75
N ASP A 263 -25.06 14.82 10.15
CA ASP A 263 -25.53 13.44 9.93
C ASP A 263 -25.58 13.00 8.46
N PRO A 264 -26.05 13.84 7.50
CA PRO A 264 -26.12 13.43 6.10
C PRO A 264 -24.77 12.97 5.52
N ALA A 265 -23.66 13.61 5.91
CA ALA A 265 -22.33 13.20 5.45
C ALA A 265 -21.93 11.83 6.04
N VAL A 266 -22.28 11.57 7.30
CA VAL A 266 -22.06 10.27 7.96
C VAL A 266 -22.89 9.18 7.27
N ASP A 267 -24.17 9.48 6.99
CA ASP A 267 -25.09 8.53 6.33
C ASP A 267 -24.63 8.17 4.92
N VAL A 268 -24.19 9.16 4.13
CA VAL A 268 -23.61 8.93 2.80
C VAL A 268 -22.35 8.07 2.89
N ALA A 269 -21.42 8.41 3.80
CA ALA A 269 -20.19 7.64 3.98
C ALA A 269 -20.47 6.18 4.38
N ARG A 270 -21.39 5.95 5.32
CA ARG A 270 -21.82 4.60 5.73
C ARG A 270 -22.49 3.83 4.60
N ARG A 271 -23.40 4.48 3.85
CA ARG A 271 -24.09 3.87 2.70
C ARG A 271 -23.10 3.46 1.61
N LEU A 272 -22.02 4.20 1.45
CA LEU A 272 -20.96 3.89 0.49
C LEU A 272 -19.96 2.85 0.99
N GLY A 273 -19.99 2.46 2.27
CA GLY A 273 -19.19 1.36 2.80
C GLY A 273 -18.10 1.75 3.79
N ILE A 274 -18.05 3.02 4.23
CA ILE A 274 -17.19 3.40 5.36
C ILE A 274 -17.74 2.76 6.64
N ALA A 275 -17.05 1.73 7.13
CA ALA A 275 -17.44 1.00 8.33
C ALA A 275 -16.83 1.57 9.62
N SER A 276 -15.96 2.57 9.50
CA SER A 276 -15.31 3.20 10.65
C SER A 276 -16.30 4.04 11.47
N ASP A 277 -16.02 4.22 12.76
CA ASP A 277 -16.91 4.97 13.66
C ASP A 277 -16.80 6.47 13.39
N LEU A 278 -17.62 6.96 12.48
CA LEU A 278 -17.77 8.38 12.16
C LEU A 278 -18.77 9.02 13.12
N LYS A 279 -18.43 10.20 13.65
CA LYS A 279 -19.34 11.03 14.44
C LYS A 279 -19.73 12.29 13.66
N PRO A 280 -20.98 12.77 13.83
CA PRO A 280 -21.47 13.98 13.17
C PRO A 280 -20.93 15.22 13.89
N TYR A 281 -19.65 15.53 13.68
CA TYR A 281 -18.99 16.72 14.23
C TYR A 281 -18.49 17.64 13.09
N PRO A 282 -18.27 18.94 13.34
CA PRO A 282 -17.76 19.88 12.34
C PRO A 282 -16.43 19.43 11.72
N SER A 283 -15.57 18.78 12.52
CA SER A 283 -14.27 18.24 12.11
C SER A 283 -14.35 17.13 11.05
N LEU A 284 -15.53 16.54 10.85
CA LEU A 284 -15.80 15.59 9.76
C LEU A 284 -15.53 16.22 8.38
N SER A 285 -15.76 17.53 8.23
CA SER A 285 -15.51 18.27 6.99
C SER A 285 -14.03 18.26 6.55
N LEU A 286 -13.11 18.07 7.50
CA LEU A 286 -11.68 17.99 7.26
C LEU A 286 -11.16 16.54 7.32
N GLY A 287 -12.04 15.54 7.45
CA GLY A 287 -11.67 14.13 7.51
C GLY A 287 -10.85 13.75 8.74
N ALA A 288 -11.18 14.35 9.90
CA ALA A 288 -10.48 14.14 11.16
C ALA A 288 -10.64 12.73 11.76
N PHE A 289 -11.63 11.97 11.29
CA PHE A 289 -11.87 10.60 11.74
C PHE A 289 -10.99 9.59 11.01
N GLU A 290 -10.61 8.56 11.74
CA GLU A 290 -9.79 7.50 11.19
C GLU A 290 -10.63 6.52 10.36
N VAL A 291 -10.19 6.26 9.13
CA VAL A 291 -10.78 5.29 8.21
C VAL A 291 -9.72 4.31 7.71
N ARG A 292 -10.15 3.14 7.26
CA ARG A 292 -9.28 2.18 6.58
C ARG A 292 -9.13 2.57 5.11
N LEU A 293 -7.94 2.37 4.54
CA LEU A 293 -7.72 2.63 3.12
C LEU A 293 -8.67 1.81 2.23
N LEU A 294 -8.88 0.53 2.57
CA LEU A 294 -9.82 -0.31 1.85
C LEU A 294 -11.22 0.29 1.86
N ASP A 295 -11.73 0.75 3.01
CA ASP A 295 -13.05 1.37 3.11
C ASP A 295 -13.13 2.62 2.22
N LEU A 296 -12.10 3.48 2.26
CA LEU A 296 -12.05 4.72 1.50
C LEU A 296 -12.06 4.47 -0.02
N VAL A 297 -11.27 3.51 -0.51
CA VAL A 297 -11.17 3.16 -1.94
C VAL A 297 -12.40 2.37 -2.40
N SER A 298 -12.92 1.51 -1.53
CA SER A 298 -14.09 0.68 -1.83
C SER A 298 -15.41 1.40 -1.70
N ALA A 299 -15.40 2.68 -1.31
CA ALA A 299 -16.57 3.49 -1.05
C ALA A 299 -17.46 3.69 -2.29
N THR A 300 -18.18 2.64 -2.64
CA THR A 300 -18.96 2.46 -3.85
C THR A 300 -20.13 1.53 -3.52
N PRO A 301 -21.30 1.67 -4.17
CA PRO A 301 -22.44 0.79 -3.90
C PRO A 301 -22.22 -0.70 -4.22
N ARG A 302 -21.08 -1.09 -4.82
CA ARG A 302 -20.85 -2.43 -5.39
C ARG A 302 -19.65 -3.19 -4.83
N PHE A 303 -18.95 -2.66 -3.83
CA PHE A 303 -17.75 -3.31 -3.31
C PHE A 303 -17.96 -4.76 -2.87
N ARG A 304 -17.07 -5.66 -3.30
CA ARG A 304 -17.02 -7.07 -2.89
C ARG A 304 -15.59 -7.59 -2.95
N MET A 305 -14.97 -7.89 -1.81
CA MET A 305 -13.80 -8.77 -1.79
C MET A 305 -14.26 -10.23 -1.95
N ARG A 306 -14.10 -10.81 -3.15
CA ARG A 306 -14.50 -12.19 -3.43
C ARG A 306 -13.34 -13.16 -3.27
N VAL A 307 -13.61 -14.25 -2.58
CA VAL A 307 -12.71 -15.41 -2.48
C VAL A 307 -13.49 -16.63 -2.95
N LEU A 308 -13.08 -17.19 -4.08
CA LEU A 308 -13.67 -18.42 -4.61
C LEU A 308 -12.93 -19.61 -4.01
N VAL A 309 -13.65 -20.39 -3.21
CA VAL A 309 -13.12 -21.57 -2.54
C VAL A 309 -13.71 -22.79 -3.23
N THR A 310 -12.84 -23.65 -3.76
CA THR A 310 -13.25 -24.92 -4.36
C THR A 310 -12.63 -26.08 -3.59
N ARG A 311 -13.41 -27.12 -3.29
CA ARG A 311 -12.90 -28.37 -2.71
C ARG A 311 -12.29 -29.21 -3.83
N ARG A 312 -11.04 -29.64 -3.66
CA ARG A 312 -10.46 -30.64 -4.54
C ARG A 312 -10.93 -32.01 -4.07
N TRP A 313 -11.91 -32.61 -4.75
CA TRP A 313 -12.22 -34.03 -4.55
C TRP A 313 -11.06 -34.86 -5.07
N SER A 314 -10.18 -35.30 -4.18
CA SER A 314 -9.26 -36.40 -4.48
C SER A 314 -10.09 -37.66 -4.65
N LYS A 315 -10.32 -38.11 -5.90
CA LYS A 315 -10.67 -39.50 -6.15
C LYS A 315 -9.42 -40.35 -5.87
N ARG A 316 -9.21 -40.71 -4.61
CA ARG A 316 -8.54 -41.95 -4.23
C ARG A 316 -9.48 -42.78 -3.37
N CYS A 317 -10.49 -43.34 -4.02
CA CYS A 317 -11.07 -44.62 -3.57
C CYS A 317 -10.21 -45.72 -4.19
N GLY A 318 -9.30 -46.27 -3.40
CA GLY A 318 -8.62 -47.53 -3.64
C GLY A 318 -8.53 -48.23 -2.29
N THR A 319 -9.56 -49.00 -1.98
CA THR A 319 -9.79 -49.68 -0.72
C THR A 319 -8.64 -50.63 -0.37
N ALA A 320 -8.05 -50.42 0.81
CA ALA A 320 -7.42 -51.51 1.54
C ALA A 320 -8.52 -52.24 2.32
N SER A 321 -9.00 -53.38 1.82
CA SER A 321 -9.63 -54.39 2.68
C SER A 321 -9.01 -55.76 2.43
N SER A 322 -8.41 -56.23 3.50
CA SER A 322 -8.07 -57.61 3.87
C SER A 322 -8.71 -58.76 3.08
N ARG A 323 -7.83 -59.73 2.80
CA ARG A 323 -8.04 -61.15 2.46
C ARG A 323 -9.28 -61.80 3.09
N LEU A 324 -9.91 -62.72 2.33
CA LEU A 324 -10.34 -64.05 2.81
C LEU A 324 -10.75 -64.98 1.64
N SER A 325 -9.94 -66.04 1.47
CA SER A 325 -10.29 -67.44 1.13
C SER A 325 -11.39 -67.75 0.11
N SER A 326 -11.03 -68.44 -0.99
CA SER A 326 -11.21 -69.91 -1.05
C SER A 326 -10.48 -70.50 -2.26
N ALA A 327 -9.89 -71.67 -2.01
CA ALA A 327 -9.16 -72.50 -2.95
C ALA A 327 -10.10 -73.27 -3.89
N ALA A 328 -9.62 -73.60 -5.10
CA ALA A 328 -9.48 -74.97 -5.61
C ALA A 328 -9.71 -75.10 -7.12
N ASN A 329 -8.78 -75.85 -7.72
CA ASN A 329 -8.90 -76.72 -8.91
C ASN A 329 -9.06 -76.16 -10.33
N ARG A 330 -8.00 -76.42 -11.11
CA ARG A 330 -7.96 -77.22 -12.36
C ARG A 330 -9.01 -76.91 -13.43
N SER A 331 -8.54 -76.34 -14.55
CA SER A 331 -8.24 -77.05 -15.80
C SER A 331 -7.57 -76.10 -16.78
#